data_AF-A0A345ILY3-F1
#
_entry.id   AF-A0A345ILY3-F1
#
_cell.length_a   1.000
_cell.length_b   1.000
_cell.length_c   1.000
_cell.angle_alpha   90.00
_cell.angle_beta   90.00
_cell.angle_gamma   90.00
#
_symmetry.space_group_name_H-M   'P 1'
#
loop_
_entity.id
_entity.type
_entity.pdbx_description
1 polymer ?
#
loop_
_entity_poly.entity_id
_entity_poly.type
_entity_poly.pdbx_seq_one_letter_code
_entity_poly.pdbx_strand_id
1 'polypeptide(L)'
;MVQAQKLTLIDEVEGQLGLAVLGLELRLEETRTELGKLVRPTTDPRRAALVNDFFHAIGAENLSSFVHNKLPVLSWPGAIREAIRGGLELTKAKTIRSAPEELQGDLLARALAGATRAELTELVKAAKPTVPRSQAEQVAKTLSSRKWRDALSPTQAEALATWLSSAPGFMAAAKT
;
A
#
# COMPACT_ATOMS: atom_id res chain seq x y z
N MET A 1 -32.24 -7.38 23.27
CA MET A 1 -31.09 -8.04 22.62
C MET A 1 -30.37 -7.00 21.80
N VAL A 2 -29.17 -6.58 22.20
CA VAL A 2 -28.36 -5.65 21.39
C VAL A 2 -27.54 -6.51 20.43
N GLN A 3 -27.88 -6.49 19.15
CA GLN A 3 -27.02 -7.08 18.12
C GLN A 3 -25.75 -6.22 18.04
N ALA A 4 -24.58 -6.81 18.30
CA ALA A 4 -23.32 -6.14 18.03
C ALA A 4 -23.27 -5.82 16.53
N GLN A 5 -23.43 -4.54 16.18
CA GLN A 5 -23.21 -4.11 14.81
C GLN A 5 -21.76 -4.45 14.45
N LYS A 6 -21.58 -5.13 13.32
CA LYS A 6 -20.25 -5.40 12.79
C LYS A 6 -19.59 -4.05 12.52
N LEU A 7 -18.45 -3.79 13.17
CA LEU A 7 -17.68 -2.55 12.97
C LEU A 7 -17.38 -2.39 11.48
N THR A 8 -17.49 -1.16 10.99
CA THR A 8 -17.00 -0.83 9.66
C THR A 8 -15.48 -0.83 9.68
N LEU A 9 -14.83 -0.95 8.52
CA LEU A 9 -13.37 -0.90 8.44
C LEU A 9 -12.82 0.41 9.03
N ILE A 10 -13.51 1.53 8.84
CA ILE A 10 -13.06 2.82 9.41
C ILE A 10 -13.07 2.75 10.93
N ASP A 11 -14.18 2.29 11.51
CA ASP A 11 -14.35 2.25 12.97
C ASP A 11 -13.37 1.25 13.60
N GLU A 12 -13.09 0.13 12.92
CA GLU A 12 -12.06 -0.83 13.33
C GLU A 12 -10.68 -0.18 13.40
N VAL A 13 -10.30 0.56 12.35
CA VAL A 13 -8.97 1.20 12.27
C VAL A 13 -8.85 2.34 13.28
N GLU A 14 -9.89 3.13 13.48
CA GLU A 14 -9.95 4.16 14.52
C GLU A 14 -9.84 3.54 15.92
N GLY A 15 -10.54 2.43 16.16
CA GLY A 15 -10.47 1.68 17.42
C GLY A 15 -9.08 1.11 17.70
N GLN A 16 -8.48 0.44 16.73
CA GLN A 16 -7.11 -0.11 16.85
C GLN A 16 -6.08 1.01 17.09
N LEU A 17 -6.21 2.13 16.38
CA LEU A 17 -5.33 3.29 16.58
C LEU A 17 -5.53 3.92 17.97
N GLY A 18 -6.77 4.02 18.45
CA GLY A 18 -7.09 4.50 19.80
C GLY A 18 -6.50 3.60 20.89
N LEU A 19 -6.55 2.28 20.71
CA LEU A 19 -5.90 1.34 21.62
C LEU A 19 -4.38 1.48 21.58
N ALA A 20 -3.78 1.70 20.40
CA ALA A 20 -2.35 1.94 20.27
C ALA A 20 -1.91 3.26 20.93
N VAL A 21 -2.73 4.32 20.85
CA VAL A 21 -2.52 5.59 21.57
C VAL A 21 -2.43 5.35 23.07
N LEU A 22 -3.38 4.59 23.63
CA LEU A 22 -3.39 4.25 25.06
C LEU A 22 -2.23 3.34 25.45
N GLY A 23 -1.95 2.29 24.66
CA GLY A 23 -0.91 1.31 24.97
C GLY A 23 0.52 1.82 24.81
N LEU A 24 0.74 2.84 23.96
CA LEU A 24 2.05 3.47 23.78
C LEU A 24 2.22 4.74 24.62
N GLU A 25 1.15 5.22 25.27
CA GLU A 25 1.13 6.48 26.03
C GLU A 25 1.59 7.70 25.19
N LEU A 26 1.19 7.71 23.92
CA LEU A 26 1.54 8.76 22.95
C LEU A 26 0.28 9.50 22.49
N ARG A 27 0.42 10.72 21.97
CA ARG A 27 -0.69 11.39 21.27
C ARG A 27 -0.93 10.75 19.91
N LEU A 28 -2.12 10.92 19.36
CA LEU A 28 -2.54 10.33 18.08
C LEU A 28 -1.50 10.45 16.94
N GLU A 29 -0.98 11.65 16.71
CA GLU A 29 -0.02 11.92 15.64
C GLU A 29 1.38 11.33 15.93
N GLU A 30 1.76 11.27 17.21
CA GLU A 30 3.00 10.63 17.67
C GLU A 30 2.90 9.12 17.50
N THR A 31 1.76 8.52 17.86
CA THR A 31 1.46 7.10 17.65
C THR A 31 1.57 6.75 16.17
N ARG A 32 0.94 7.50 15.27
CA ARG A 32 1.04 7.28 13.81
C ARG A 32 2.48 7.27 13.32
N THR A 33 3.25 8.25 13.78
CA THR A 33 4.66 8.39 13.43
C THR A 33 5.49 7.21 13.97
N GLU A 34 5.25 6.81 15.20
CA GLU A 34 5.93 5.72 15.87
C GLU A 34 5.64 4.36 15.22
N LEU A 35 4.37 4.06 14.94
CA LEU A 35 3.98 2.84 14.21
C LEU A 35 4.67 2.77 12.83
N GLY A 36 4.77 3.90 12.13
CA GLY A 36 5.50 3.99 10.86
C GLY A 36 7.02 3.79 10.97
N LYS A 37 7.62 4.06 12.13
CA LYS A 37 9.04 3.74 12.39
C LYS A 37 9.22 2.26 12.73
N LEU A 38 8.32 1.68 13.52
CA LEU A 38 8.42 0.30 14.00
C LEU A 38 8.35 -0.75 12.89
N VAL A 39 7.78 -0.42 11.73
CA VAL A 39 7.78 -1.31 10.55
C VAL A 39 9.06 -1.24 9.71
N ARG A 40 10.01 -0.36 10.05
CA ARG A 40 11.27 -0.22 9.33
C ARG A 40 12.30 -1.23 9.84
N PRO A 41 13.14 -1.83 8.96
CA PRO A 41 14.15 -2.81 9.38
C PRO A 41 15.21 -2.30 10.36
N THR A 42 15.41 -0.98 10.43
CA THR A 42 16.43 -0.31 11.25
C THR A 42 16.00 -0.07 12.69
N THR A 43 14.76 -0.40 13.04
CA THR A 43 14.19 -0.13 14.37
C THR A 43 14.51 -1.26 15.35
N ASP A 44 14.51 -0.95 16.66
CA ASP A 44 14.68 -1.94 17.73
C ASP A 44 13.74 -3.15 17.52
N PRO A 45 14.28 -4.34 17.21
CA PRO A 45 13.47 -5.52 16.92
C PRO A 45 12.61 -5.96 18.10
N ARG A 46 13.06 -5.73 19.34
CA ARG A 46 12.29 -6.12 20.54
C ARG A 46 11.03 -5.28 20.69
N ARG A 47 11.17 -3.96 20.52
CA ARG A 47 10.04 -3.02 20.54
C ARG A 47 9.07 -3.29 19.38
N ALA A 48 9.59 -3.54 18.18
CA ALA A 48 8.77 -3.87 17.01
C ALA A 48 7.98 -5.18 17.22
N ALA A 49 8.59 -6.22 17.81
CA ALA A 49 7.92 -7.47 18.12
C ALA A 49 6.80 -7.30 19.16
N LEU A 50 7.06 -6.58 20.26
CA LEU A 50 6.05 -6.33 21.30
C LEU A 50 4.81 -5.60 20.73
N VAL A 51 5.02 -4.57 19.92
CA VAL A 51 3.91 -3.84 19.31
C VAL A 51 3.21 -4.71 18.25
N ASN A 52 3.95 -5.56 17.54
CA ASN A 52 3.34 -6.52 16.63
C ASN A 52 2.44 -7.53 17.35
N ASP A 53 2.86 -8.05 18.50
CA ASP A 53 2.06 -8.97 19.32
C ASP A 53 0.79 -8.29 19.84
N PHE A 54 0.89 -7.01 20.21
CA PHE A 54 -0.28 -6.19 20.55
C PHE A 54 -1.29 -6.13 19.39
N PHE A 55 -0.85 -5.83 18.15
CA PHE A 55 -1.74 -5.80 16.99
C PHE A 55 -2.36 -7.17 16.67
N HIS A 56 -1.60 -8.26 16.87
CA HIS A 56 -2.14 -9.61 16.76
C HIS A 56 -3.24 -9.87 17.79
N ALA A 57 -3.06 -9.42 19.04
CA ALA A 57 -4.03 -9.64 20.11
C ALA A 57 -5.34 -8.86 19.88
N ILE A 58 -5.27 -7.61 19.39
CA ILE A 58 -6.47 -6.75 19.28
C ILE A 58 -7.23 -6.90 17.96
N GLY A 59 -6.57 -7.32 16.87
CA GLY A 59 -7.16 -7.30 15.54
C GLY A 59 -6.83 -8.51 14.67
N ALA A 60 -6.15 -9.52 15.22
CA ALA A 60 -5.68 -10.70 14.49
C ALA A 60 -4.85 -10.38 13.24
N GLU A 61 -4.17 -9.24 13.20
CA GLU A 61 -3.29 -8.84 12.11
C GLU A 61 -1.92 -8.41 12.62
N ASN A 62 -0.91 -8.45 11.75
CA ASN A 62 0.42 -7.96 12.09
C ASN A 62 0.52 -6.43 11.92
N LEU A 63 1.44 -5.82 12.66
CA LEU A 63 1.71 -4.38 12.66
C LEU A 63 1.99 -3.84 11.26
N SER A 64 2.77 -4.57 10.45
CA SER A 64 3.15 -4.15 9.11
C SER A 64 1.93 -4.01 8.18
N SER A 65 1.02 -4.98 8.22
CA SER A 65 -0.23 -4.95 7.45
C SER A 65 -1.10 -3.77 7.86
N PHE A 66 -1.29 -3.56 9.17
CA PHE A 66 -2.08 -2.45 9.68
C PHE A 66 -1.52 -1.10 9.18
N VAL A 67 -0.22 -0.87 9.37
CA VAL A 67 0.46 0.40 9.02
C VAL A 67 0.44 0.66 7.51
N HIS A 68 0.64 -0.35 6.68
CA HIS A 68 0.71 -0.16 5.22
C HIS A 68 -0.64 -0.15 4.52
N ASN A 69 -1.65 -0.86 5.05
CA ASN A 69 -2.92 -1.07 4.35
C ASN A 69 -4.09 -0.29 4.95
N LYS A 70 -4.20 -0.28 6.28
CA LYS A 70 -5.39 0.18 7.00
C LYS A 70 -5.21 1.58 7.56
N LEU A 71 -4.10 1.83 8.26
CA LEU A 71 -3.80 3.14 8.85
C LEU A 71 -3.89 4.30 7.83
N PRO A 72 -3.40 4.17 6.58
CA PRO A 72 -3.50 5.25 5.60
C PRO A 72 -4.93 5.58 5.19
N VAL A 73 -5.89 4.68 5.38
CA VAL A 73 -7.30 4.92 5.00
C VAL A 73 -7.88 6.13 5.74
N LEU A 74 -7.45 6.35 6.97
CA LEU A 74 -7.90 7.49 7.77
C LEU A 74 -7.52 8.84 7.18
N SER A 75 -6.48 8.91 6.34
CA SER A 75 -6.06 10.15 5.66
C SER A 75 -6.62 10.30 4.24
N TRP A 76 -7.45 9.36 3.76
CA TRP A 76 -8.03 9.45 2.42
C TRP A 76 -9.08 10.56 2.32
N PRO A 77 -9.41 11.02 1.09
CA PRO A 77 -10.48 11.97 0.86
C PRO A 77 -11.77 11.57 1.57
N GLY A 78 -12.46 12.56 2.17
CA GLY A 78 -13.64 12.33 3.01
C GLY A 78 -14.71 11.48 2.32
N ALA A 79 -15.02 11.77 1.06
CA ALA A 79 -15.99 11.01 0.27
C ALA A 79 -15.65 9.51 0.15
N ILE A 80 -14.37 9.17 0.01
CA ILE A 80 -13.93 7.76 -0.04
C ILE A 80 -14.06 7.11 1.34
N ARG A 81 -13.71 7.82 2.42
CA ARG A 81 -13.86 7.29 3.79
C ARG A 81 -15.32 7.02 4.15
N GLU A 82 -16.22 7.95 3.83
CA GLU A 82 -17.65 7.76 4.05
C GLU A 82 -18.20 6.60 3.22
N ALA A 83 -17.75 6.43 1.99
CA ALA A 83 -18.13 5.26 1.19
C ALA A 83 -17.66 3.94 1.82
N ILE A 84 -16.44 3.88 2.36
CA ILE A 84 -15.93 2.69 3.08
C ILE A 84 -16.75 2.44 4.36
N ARG A 85 -17.07 3.49 5.12
CA ARG A 85 -17.95 3.41 6.29
C ARG A 85 -19.34 2.87 5.89
N GLY A 86 -19.84 3.26 4.72
CA GLY A 86 -21.07 2.73 4.11
C GLY A 86 -20.96 1.31 3.54
N GLY A 87 -19.81 0.64 3.67
CA GLY A 87 -19.61 -0.75 3.23
C GLY A 87 -18.89 -0.93 1.91
N LEU A 88 -18.34 0.13 1.31
CA LEU A 88 -17.50 -0.01 0.11
C LEU A 88 -16.24 -0.83 0.41
N GLU A 89 -16.00 -1.88 -0.37
CA GLU A 89 -14.82 -2.72 -0.23
C GLU A 89 -13.51 -1.93 -0.36
N LEU A 90 -12.56 -2.20 0.53
CA LEU A 90 -11.26 -1.52 0.56
C LEU A 90 -10.52 -1.61 -0.78
N THR A 91 -10.64 -2.72 -1.51
CA THR A 91 -9.96 -2.92 -2.79
C THR A 91 -10.51 -1.98 -3.87
N LYS A 92 -11.82 -1.74 -3.90
CA LYS A 92 -12.45 -0.75 -4.80
C LYS A 92 -12.02 0.66 -4.40
N ALA A 93 -12.07 0.97 -3.11
CA ALA A 93 -11.65 2.28 -2.60
C ALA A 93 -10.18 2.59 -2.90
N LYS A 94 -9.27 1.61 -2.80
CA LYS A 94 -7.87 1.73 -3.24
C LYS A 94 -7.74 2.07 -4.72
N THR A 95 -8.52 1.41 -5.59
CA THR A 95 -8.54 1.71 -7.02
C THR A 95 -8.96 3.17 -7.26
N ILE A 96 -10.05 3.60 -6.62
CA ILE A 96 -10.58 4.96 -6.78
C ILE A 96 -9.57 6.00 -6.29
N ARG A 97 -8.98 5.81 -5.11
CA ARG A 97 -7.95 6.71 -4.56
C ARG A 97 -6.71 6.83 -5.46
N SER A 98 -6.44 5.83 -6.31
CA SER A 98 -5.30 5.85 -7.23
C SER A 98 -5.56 6.59 -8.54
N ALA A 99 -6.80 7.05 -8.74
CA ALA A 99 -7.24 7.81 -9.89
C ALA A 99 -6.93 9.31 -9.71
N PRO A 100 -6.82 10.07 -10.81
CA PRO A 100 -6.87 11.54 -10.78
C PRO A 100 -8.07 12.03 -9.95
N GLU A 101 -7.89 13.09 -9.19
CA GLU A 101 -8.87 13.61 -8.23
C GLU A 101 -10.21 13.91 -8.91
N GLU A 102 -10.16 14.44 -10.13
CA GLU A 102 -11.30 14.81 -10.96
C GLU A 102 -12.20 13.62 -11.30
N LEU A 103 -11.66 12.40 -11.27
CA LEU A 103 -12.39 11.16 -11.61
C LEU A 103 -12.86 10.40 -10.38
N GLN A 104 -12.41 10.78 -9.17
CA GLN A 104 -12.73 10.02 -7.96
C GLN A 104 -14.24 10.05 -7.66
N GLY A 105 -14.90 11.19 -7.90
CA GLY A 105 -16.35 11.34 -7.71
C GLY A 105 -17.16 10.39 -8.60
N ASP A 106 -16.87 10.37 -9.90
CA ASP A 106 -17.54 9.50 -10.87
C ASP A 106 -17.29 8.02 -10.59
N LEU A 107 -16.06 7.67 -10.22
CA LEU A 107 -15.70 6.30 -9.87
C LEU A 107 -16.38 5.84 -8.57
N LEU A 108 -16.52 6.72 -7.57
CA LEU A 108 -17.30 6.46 -6.36
C LEU A 108 -18.76 6.19 -6.71
N ALA A 109 -19.40 7.05 -7.50
CA ALA A 109 -20.79 6.88 -7.90
C ALA A 109 -21.01 5.53 -8.61
N ARG A 110 -20.12 5.16 -9.52
CA ARG A 110 -20.17 3.85 -10.21
C ARG A 110 -19.96 2.68 -9.25
N ALA A 111 -19.03 2.81 -8.30
CA ALA A 111 -18.77 1.76 -7.32
C ALA A 111 -19.99 1.52 -6.41
N LEU A 112 -20.67 2.59 -5.98
CA LEU A 112 -21.90 2.53 -5.20
C LEU A 112 -23.08 1.99 -6.01
N ALA A 113 -23.10 2.22 -7.33
CA ALA A 113 -24.06 1.61 -8.25
C ALA A 113 -23.76 0.13 -8.58
N GLY A 114 -22.72 -0.48 -7.99
CA GLY A 114 -22.42 -1.90 -8.13
C GLY A 114 -21.26 -2.24 -9.05
N ALA A 115 -20.53 -1.26 -9.59
CA ALA A 115 -19.37 -1.54 -10.45
C ALA A 115 -18.33 -2.42 -9.76
N THR A 116 -17.78 -3.36 -10.52
CA THR A 116 -16.71 -4.26 -10.11
C THR A 116 -15.38 -3.53 -10.04
N ARG A 117 -14.43 -4.10 -9.27
CA ARG A 117 -13.06 -3.58 -9.21
C ARG A 117 -12.39 -3.56 -10.59
N ALA A 118 -12.71 -4.52 -11.46
CA ALA A 118 -12.16 -4.62 -12.81
C ALA A 118 -12.63 -3.44 -13.68
N GLU A 119 -13.93 -3.15 -13.69
CA GLU A 119 -14.49 -2.00 -14.43
C GLU A 119 -13.90 -0.68 -13.96
N LEU A 120 -13.81 -0.47 -12.64
CA LEU A 120 -13.18 0.74 -12.09
C LEU A 120 -11.70 0.85 -12.51
N THR A 121 -10.98 -0.27 -12.55
CA THR A 121 -9.57 -0.30 -12.96
C THR A 121 -9.41 0.07 -14.43
N GLU A 122 -10.28 -0.42 -15.31
CA GLU A 122 -10.24 -0.07 -16.74
C GLU A 122 -10.56 1.41 -16.96
N LEU A 123 -11.53 1.98 -16.25
CA LEU A 123 -11.81 3.42 -16.30
C LEU A 123 -10.61 4.26 -15.86
N VAL A 124 -9.95 3.85 -14.77
CA VAL A 124 -8.72 4.53 -14.30
C VAL A 124 -7.59 4.42 -15.31
N LYS A 125 -7.43 3.28 -15.99
CA LYS A 125 -6.42 3.12 -17.04
C LYS A 125 -6.72 3.98 -18.27
N ALA A 126 -7.96 3.98 -18.73
CA ALA A 126 -8.39 4.75 -19.89
C ALA A 126 -8.21 6.26 -19.69
N ALA A 127 -8.38 6.72 -18.45
CA ALA A 127 -8.20 8.12 -18.08
C ALA A 127 -6.75 8.55 -17.89
N LYS A 128 -5.82 7.62 -17.59
CA LYS A 128 -4.41 7.98 -17.44
C LYS A 128 -3.84 8.19 -18.84
N PRO A 129 -3.21 9.36 -19.11
CA PRO A 129 -2.49 9.51 -20.36
C PRO A 129 -1.44 8.41 -20.43
N THR A 130 -1.54 7.56 -21.46
CA THR A 130 -0.53 6.55 -21.76
C THR A 130 0.69 7.29 -22.27
N VAL A 131 1.48 7.86 -21.36
CA VAL A 131 2.84 8.28 -21.72
C VAL A 131 3.56 6.98 -22.09
N PRO A 132 4.00 6.80 -23.34
CA PRO A 132 4.76 5.63 -23.70
C PRO A 132 5.98 5.57 -22.78
N ARG A 133 6.04 4.56 -21.92
CA ARG A 133 7.23 4.37 -21.08
C ARG A 133 8.41 4.28 -22.00
N SER A 134 9.43 5.10 -21.75
CA SER A 134 10.65 5.02 -22.53
C SER A 134 11.22 3.61 -22.43
N GLN A 135 11.91 3.15 -23.48
CA GLN A 135 12.56 1.84 -23.48
C GLN A 135 13.48 1.68 -22.26
N ALA A 136 14.13 2.76 -21.82
CA ALA A 136 14.96 2.81 -20.62
C ALA A 136 14.17 2.46 -19.34
N GLU A 137 12.96 2.99 -19.15
CA GLU A 137 12.12 2.69 -17.99
C GLU A 137 11.65 1.22 -17.97
N GLN A 138 11.38 0.66 -19.15
CA GLN A 138 10.96 -0.73 -19.27
C GLN A 138 12.12 -1.69 -18.94
N VAL A 139 13.33 -1.38 -19.42
CA VAL A 139 14.55 -2.12 -19.10
C VAL A 139 14.85 -2.01 -17.60
N ALA A 140 14.83 -0.81 -17.02
CA ALA A 140 15.09 -0.60 -15.59
C ALA A 140 14.10 -1.37 -14.70
N LYS A 141 12.80 -1.38 -15.06
CA LYS A 141 11.77 -2.15 -14.35
C LYS A 141 12.01 -3.66 -14.43
N THR A 142 12.47 -4.15 -15.57
CA THR A 142 12.73 -5.58 -15.76
C THR A 142 13.94 -6.01 -14.93
N LEU A 143 15.04 -5.24 -15.00
CA LEU A 143 16.27 -5.50 -14.25
C LEU A 143 16.07 -5.43 -12.72
N SER A 144 15.19 -4.56 -12.23
CA SER A 144 14.91 -4.44 -10.79
C SER A 144 14.09 -5.61 -10.22
N SER A 145 13.31 -6.32 -11.05
CA SER A 145 12.48 -7.44 -10.62
C SER A 145 13.33 -8.62 -10.12
N ARG A 146 13.22 -8.97 -8.83
CA ARG A 146 13.88 -10.15 -8.26
C ARG A 146 13.39 -11.44 -8.92
N LYS A 147 12.07 -11.59 -9.05
CA LYS A 147 11.45 -12.77 -9.68
C LYS A 147 11.96 -13.02 -11.09
N TRP A 148 12.20 -11.96 -11.88
CA TRP A 148 12.75 -12.10 -13.23
C TRP A 148 14.21 -12.56 -13.20
N ARG A 149 15.03 -11.98 -12.31
CA ARG A 149 16.44 -12.37 -12.14
C ARG A 149 16.59 -13.82 -11.69
N ASP A 150 15.74 -14.27 -10.76
CA ASP A 150 15.74 -15.65 -10.27
C ASP A 150 15.28 -16.67 -11.32
N ALA A 151 14.57 -16.21 -12.37
CA ALA A 151 14.09 -17.03 -13.46
C ALA A 151 15.07 -17.13 -14.65
N LEU A 152 16.22 -16.45 -14.60
CA LEU A 152 17.23 -16.50 -15.66
C LEU A 152 17.95 -17.86 -15.67
N SER A 153 18.19 -18.40 -16.87
CA SER A 153 19.10 -19.53 -17.01
C SER A 153 20.55 -19.10 -16.67
N PRO A 154 21.45 -20.04 -16.33
CA PRO A 154 22.86 -19.71 -16.08
C PRO A 154 23.51 -18.93 -17.22
N THR A 155 23.23 -19.31 -18.47
CA THR A 155 23.70 -18.62 -19.68
C THR A 155 23.13 -17.20 -19.83
N GLN A 156 21.86 -16.97 -19.47
CA GLN A 156 21.26 -15.63 -19.51
C GLN A 156 21.79 -14.74 -18.39
N ALA A 157 22.03 -15.30 -17.20
CA ALA A 157 22.62 -14.59 -16.08
C ALA A 157 24.06 -14.14 -16.39
N GLU A 158 24.86 -15.00 -17.03
CA GLU A 158 26.22 -14.68 -17.47
C GLU A 158 26.24 -13.61 -18.58
N ALA A 159 25.33 -13.70 -19.55
CA ALA A 159 25.17 -12.68 -20.58
C ALA A 159 24.76 -11.32 -19.98
N LEU A 160 23.86 -11.33 -19.00
CA LEU A 160 23.45 -10.12 -18.28
C LEU A 160 24.61 -9.52 -17.46
N ALA A 161 25.38 -10.36 -16.76
CA ALA A 161 26.55 -9.92 -16.01
C ALA A 161 27.60 -9.27 -16.92
N THR A 162 27.89 -9.91 -18.06
CA THR A 162 28.80 -9.36 -19.08
C THR A 162 28.31 -8.02 -19.61
N TRP A 163 27.02 -7.92 -19.96
CA TRP A 163 26.43 -6.66 -20.42
C TRP A 163 26.49 -5.55 -19.36
N LEU A 164 26.21 -5.86 -18.09
CA LEU A 164 26.34 -4.91 -16.98
C LEU A 164 27.79 -4.49 -16.72
N SER A 165 28.75 -5.39 -16.91
CA SER A 165 30.18 -5.09 -16.83
C SER A 165 30.68 -4.20 -17.95
N SER A 166 30.02 -4.24 -19.12
CA SER A 166 30.26 -3.33 -20.25
C SER A 166 29.38 -2.07 -20.23
N ALA A 167 28.65 -1.83 -19.14
CA ALA A 167 27.76 -0.69 -19.03
C ALA A 167 28.54 0.65 -19.08
N PRO A 168 28.04 1.67 -19.79
CA PRO A 168 28.68 2.99 -19.82
C PRO A 168 28.76 3.61 -18.41
N GLY A 169 29.74 4.49 -18.21
CA GLY A 169 30.02 5.10 -16.89
C GLY A 169 28.83 5.80 -16.21
N PHE A 170 27.83 6.27 -16.96
CA PHE A 170 26.61 6.86 -16.38
C PHE A 170 25.75 5.84 -15.60
N MET A 171 25.90 4.53 -15.82
CA MET A 171 25.27 3.49 -15.01
C MET A 171 26.11 3.08 -13.79
N ALA A 172 27.41 3.39 -13.76
CA ALA A 172 28.28 3.09 -12.61
C ALA A 172 27.91 3.95 -11.38
N ALA A 173 27.31 5.13 -11.60
CA ALA A 173 26.82 6.02 -10.55
C ALA A 173 25.55 5.49 -9.83
N ALA A 174 24.88 4.46 -10.36
CA ALA A 174 23.70 3.84 -9.74
C ALA A 174 24.05 2.74 -8.71
N LYS A 175 25.34 2.51 -8.44
CA LYS A 175 25.81 1.66 -7.34
C LYS A 175 25.72 2.46 -6.02
N THR A 176 24.55 2.49 -5.40
CA THR A 176 24.39 2.93 -4.00
C THR A 176 23.34 2.10 -3.30
#